data_AF-Q3LRE1-F1
#
_entry.id   AF-Q3LRE1-F1
#
_cell.length_a   1.000
_cell.length_b   1.000
_cell.length_c   1.000
_cell.angle_alpha   90.00
_cell.angle_beta   90.00
_cell.angle_gamma   90.00
#
_symmetry.space_group_name_H-M   'P 1'
#
loop_
_entity.id
_entity.type
_entity.pdbx_description
1 polymer ?
#
loop_
_entity_poly.entity_id
_entity_poly.type
_entity_poly.pdbx_seq_one_letter_code
_entity_poly.pdbx_strand_id
1 'polypeptide(L)'
;MFPAIDFSLIENDEDILWKPDIREKNEEVAARGLKFLEWLWTRKEKEIAVVTHSGFLFHSLSAFGNDCHPNVKNEICTHFANCELRS
;
A
#
# COMPACT_ATOMS: atom_id res chain seq x y z
N MET A 1 -17.72 17.68 6.31
CA MET A 1 -16.64 17.77 5.32
C MET A 1 -15.36 18.13 6.05
N PHE A 2 -14.22 17.52 5.73
CA PHE A 2 -12.95 17.70 6.44
C PHE A 2 -12.06 18.70 5.67
N PRO A 3 -12.04 19.99 6.04
CA PRO A 3 -11.44 21.04 5.22
C PRO A 3 -9.91 20.96 5.10
N ALA A 4 -9.26 20.20 5.99
CA ALA A 4 -7.81 19.98 5.97
C ALA A 4 -7.38 18.75 5.18
N ILE A 5 -8.33 17.98 4.62
CA ILE A 5 -8.04 16.77 3.86
C ILE A 5 -8.28 17.05 2.38
N ASP A 6 -7.25 16.85 1.58
CA ASP A 6 -7.33 16.99 0.13
C ASP A 6 -7.80 15.66 -0.50
N PHE A 7 -8.99 15.70 -1.12
CA PHE A 7 -9.57 14.58 -1.85
C PHE A 7 -9.50 14.77 -3.38
N SER A 8 -8.81 15.80 -3.88
CA SER A 8 -8.77 16.16 -5.31
C SER A 8 -8.20 15.07 -6.22
N LEU A 9 -7.45 14.12 -5.66
CA LEU A 9 -6.87 12.98 -6.38
C LEU A 9 -7.75 11.73 -6.36
N ILE A 10 -8.89 11.74 -5.66
CA ILE A 10 -9.86 10.64 -5.70
C ILE A 10 -10.68 10.77 -6.99
N GLU A 11 -10.57 9.77 -7.87
CA GLU A 11 -11.28 9.76 -9.15
C GLU A 11 -12.75 9.31 -9.00
N ASN A 12 -13.02 8.39 -8.08
CA ASN A 12 -14.33 7.81 -7.83
C ASN A 12 -14.48 7.40 -6.35
N ASP A 13 -15.72 7.45 -5.84
CA ASP A 13 -16.07 7.05 -4.47
C ASP A 13 -16.45 5.54 -4.39
N GLU A 14 -16.87 4.97 -5.53
CA GLU A 14 -17.31 3.58 -5.62
C GLU A 14 -16.12 2.61 -5.65
N ASP A 15 -16.23 1.48 -4.95
CA ASP A 15 -15.24 0.41 -5.03
C ASP A 15 -15.40 -0.38 -6.34
N ILE A 16 -14.75 0.09 -7.39
CA ILE A 16 -14.77 -0.54 -8.72
C ILE A 16 -14.04 -1.89 -8.78
N LEU A 17 -13.26 -2.24 -7.75
CA LEU A 17 -12.48 -3.49 -7.69
C LEU A 17 -13.25 -4.59 -6.96
N TRP A 18 -14.21 -4.22 -6.11
CA TRP A 18 -15.05 -5.16 -5.39
C TRP A 18 -15.95 -5.95 -6.34
N LYS A 19 -16.00 -7.27 -6.11
CA LYS A 19 -16.90 -8.20 -6.80
C LYS A 19 -17.61 -9.05 -5.75
N PRO A 20 -18.92 -9.30 -5.89
CA PRO A 20 -19.71 -9.99 -4.87
C PRO A 20 -19.23 -11.42 -4.59
N ASP A 21 -18.86 -12.15 -5.64
CA ASP A 21 -18.57 -13.59 -5.55
C ASP A 21 -17.08 -13.93 -5.63
N ILE A 22 -16.24 -12.96 -6.00
CA ILE A 22 -14.83 -13.19 -6.31
C ILE A 22 -13.98 -12.23 -5.48
N ARG A 23 -13.23 -12.80 -4.54
CA ARG A 23 -12.22 -12.06 -3.80
C ARG A 23 -11.07 -11.67 -4.73
N GLU A 24 -10.58 -10.44 -4.61
CA GLU A 24 -9.34 -9.99 -5.26
C GLU A 24 -8.19 -10.95 -4.93
N LYS A 25 -7.38 -11.26 -5.94
CA LYS A 25 -6.23 -12.16 -5.78
C LYS A 25 -5.05 -11.42 -5.14
N ASN A 26 -4.19 -12.16 -4.44
CA ASN A 26 -3.00 -11.57 -3.81
C ASN A 26 -2.07 -10.92 -4.85
N GLU A 27 -2.00 -11.47 -6.06
CA GLU A 27 -1.21 -10.92 -7.16
C GLU A 27 -1.77 -9.59 -7.68
N GLU A 28 -3.11 -9.44 -7.68
CA GLU A 28 -3.78 -8.19 -8.07
C GLU A 28 -3.53 -7.10 -7.02
N VAL A 29 -3.64 -7.45 -5.73
CA VAL A 29 -3.28 -6.56 -4.61
C VAL A 29 -1.81 -6.13 -4.72
N ALA A 30 -0.89 -7.07 -4.93
CA ALA A 30 0.53 -6.78 -5.04
C ALA A 30 0.86 -5.86 -6.22
N ALA A 31 0.28 -6.12 -7.41
CA ALA A 31 0.48 -5.28 -8.59
C ALA A 31 -0.01 -3.84 -8.35
N ARG A 32 -1.12 -3.69 -7.64
CA ARG A 32 -1.70 -2.39 -7.29
C ARG A 32 -0.90 -1.67 -6.20
N GLY A 33 -0.36 -2.43 -5.25
CA GLY A 33 0.61 -1.96 -4.27
C GLY A 33 1.89 -1.41 -4.89
N LEU A 34 2.45 -2.09 -5.90
CA LEU A 34 3.64 -1.60 -6.61
C LEU A 34 3.37 -0.28 -7.35
N LYS A 35 2.24 -0.17 -8.05
CA LYS A 35 1.83 1.10 -8.68
C LYS A 35 1.66 2.23 -7.68
N PHE A 36 1.14 1.92 -6.48
CA PHE A 36 1.03 2.88 -5.40
C PHE A 36 2.41 3.34 -4.89
N LEU A 37 3.37 2.43 -4.74
CA LEU A 37 4.75 2.79 -4.35
C LEU A 37 5.45 3.63 -5.43
N GLU A 38 5.26 3.32 -6.71
CA GLU A 38 5.76 4.13 -7.83
C GLU A 38 5.17 5.54 -7.79
N TRP A 39 3.86 5.66 -7.57
CA TRP A 39 3.20 6.96 -7.39
C TRP A 39 3.72 7.71 -6.17
N LEU A 40 3.90 7.03 -5.03
CA LEU A 40 4.48 7.63 -3.82
C LEU A 40 5.87 8.22 -4.10
N TRP A 41 6.67 7.57 -4.95
CA TRP A 41 7.99 8.06 -5.33
C TRP A 41 7.97 9.37 -6.13
N THR A 42 6.83 9.73 -6.73
CA THR A 42 6.65 10.99 -7.47
C THR A 42 6.28 12.17 -6.59
N ARG A 43 5.98 11.92 -5.31
CA ARG A 43 5.53 12.93 -4.35
C ARG A 43 6.65 13.89 -4.00
N LYS A 44 6.29 15.17 -3.79
CA LYS A 44 7.24 16.24 -3.42
C LYS A 44 7.46 16.32 -1.91
N GLU A 45 6.56 15.70 -1.15
CA GLU A 45 6.57 15.64 0.30
C GLU A 45 7.81 14.86 0.78
N LYS A 46 8.46 15.34 1.83
CA LYS A 46 9.69 14.72 2.36
C LYS A 46 9.40 13.55 3.30
N GLU A 47 8.36 13.71 4.12
CA GLU A 47 7.94 12.74 5.13
C GLU A 47 6.50 12.35 4.79
N ILE A 48 6.26 11.06 4.51
CA ILE A 48 4.95 10.55 4.12
C ILE A 48 4.58 9.42 5.08
N ALA A 49 3.44 9.58 5.75
CA ALA A 49 2.85 8.52 6.55
C ALA A 49 1.74 7.82 5.74
N VAL A 50 1.82 6.49 5.64
CA VAL A 50 0.80 5.67 4.98
C VAL A 50 0.05 4.88 6.05
N VAL A 51 -1.26 5.09 6.15
CA VAL A 51 -2.15 4.32 7.05
C VAL A 51 -2.99 3.37 6.19
N THR A 52 -2.85 2.07 6.42
CA THR A 52 -3.50 1.04 5.62
C THR A 52 -3.58 -0.28 6.40
N HIS A 53 -3.98 -1.36 5.75
CA HIS A 53 -4.15 -2.68 6.34
C HIS A 53 -2.89 -3.56 6.21
N SER A 54 -2.65 -4.44 7.19
CA SER A 54 -1.50 -5.34 7.18
C SER A 54 -1.44 -6.23 5.93
N GLY A 55 -2.58 -6.73 5.43
CA GLY A 55 -2.60 -7.59 4.24
C GLY A 55 -2.12 -6.86 2.98
N PHE A 56 -2.54 -5.60 2.81
CA PHE A 56 -2.10 -4.77 1.69
C PHE A 56 -0.58 -4.53 1.75
N LEU A 57 -0.06 -4.12 2.90
CA LEU A 57 1.38 -3.90 3.08
C LEU A 57 2.18 -5.18 2.88
N PHE A 58 1.74 -6.29 3.46
CA PHE A 58 2.41 -7.57 3.35
C PHE A 58 2.59 -8.00 1.89
N HIS A 59 1.51 -8.01 1.10
CA HIS A 59 1.59 -8.41 -0.31
C HIS A 59 2.39 -7.41 -1.17
N SER A 60 2.21 -6.11 -0.92
CA SER A 60 2.94 -5.05 -1.65
C SER A 60 4.45 -5.11 -1.39
N LEU A 61 4.85 -5.15 -0.12
CA LEU A 61 6.26 -5.20 0.29
C LEU A 61 6.90 -6.56 -0.02
N SER A 62 6.12 -7.64 -0.03
CA SER A 62 6.57 -8.96 -0.50
C SER A 62 6.87 -8.99 -2.00
N ALA A 63 6.18 -8.18 -2.80
CA ALA A 63 6.50 -8.04 -4.23
C ALA A 63 7.63 -7.02 -4.49
N PHE A 64 7.88 -6.09 -3.56
CA PHE A 64 8.88 -5.03 -3.66
C PHE A 64 10.26 -5.46 -3.11
N GLY A 65 11.36 -4.83 -3.54
CA GLY A 65 12.67 -4.99 -2.87
C GLY A 65 13.35 -6.35 -3.09
N ASN A 66 13.12 -7.03 -4.22
CA ASN A 66 13.86 -8.26 -4.58
C ASN A 66 15.36 -8.02 -4.81
N ASP A 67 15.75 -6.76 -4.97
CA ASP A 67 17.10 -6.24 -5.08
C ASP A 67 17.69 -5.79 -3.73
N CYS A 68 16.92 -5.84 -2.64
CA CYS A 68 17.37 -5.50 -1.30
C CYS A 68 18.17 -6.65 -0.65
N HIS A 69 18.97 -6.30 0.37
CA HIS A 69 19.64 -7.31 1.19
C HIS A 69 18.61 -8.25 1.85
N PRO A 70 18.85 -9.57 1.94
CA PRO A 70 17.89 -10.54 2.47
C PRO A 70 17.30 -10.18 3.84
N ASN A 71 18.11 -9.60 4.74
CA ASN A 71 17.63 -9.17 6.05
C ASN A 71 16.58 -8.06 5.95
N VAL A 72 16.81 -7.05 5.11
CA VAL A 72 15.86 -5.96 4.86
C VAL A 72 14.59 -6.53 4.25
N LYS A 73 14.74 -7.42 3.26
CA LYS A 73 13.60 -8.09 2.63
C LYS A 73 12.75 -8.85 3.64
N ASN A 74 13.37 -9.61 4.53
CA ASN A 74 12.66 -10.36 5.56
C ASN A 74 11.89 -9.45 6.51
N GLU A 75 12.50 -8.34 6.93
CA GLU A 75 11.89 -7.38 7.86
C GLU A 75 10.66 -6.70 7.27
N ILE A 76 10.78 -6.12 6.08
CA ILE A 76 9.68 -5.38 5.44
C ILE A 76 8.51 -6.29 5.03
N CYS A 77 8.77 -7.58 4.82
CA CYS A 77 7.75 -8.55 4.44
C CYS A 77 7.05 -9.19 5.64
N THR A 78 7.32 -8.77 6.87
CA THR A 78 6.60 -9.29 8.04
C THR A 78 5.23 -8.62 8.19
N HIS A 79 4.24 -9.37 8.67
CA HIS A 79 2.92 -8.82 8.99
C HIS A 79 3.02 -7.71 10.04
N PHE A 80 2.17 -6.69 9.90
CA PHE A 80 2.06 -5.58 10.84
C PHE A 80 1.01 -5.93 11.89
N ALA A 81 1.31 -5.66 13.15
CA ALA A 81 0.34 -5.66 14.23
C ALA A 81 -0.58 -4.44 14.14
N ASN A 82 -1.69 -4.47 14.89
CA ASN A 82 -2.64 -3.35 14.92
C ASN A 82 -1.95 -2.07 15.43
N CYS A 83 -2.08 -1.00 14.65
CA CYS A 83 -1.45 0.30 14.91
C CYS A 83 0.08 0.27 14.99
N GLU A 84 0.73 -0.78 14.47
CA GLU A 84 2.18 -0.81 14.34
C GLU A 84 2.66 0.22 13.32
N LEU A 85 3.70 0.97 13.68
CA LEU A 85 4.39 1.91 12.83
C LEU A 85 5.80 1.39 12.54
N ARG A 86 6.20 1.42 11.26
CA ARG A 86 7.58 1.18 10.82
C ARG A 86 8.05 2.39 10.02
N SER A 87 9.30 2.77 10.20
CA SER A 87 9.95 3.93 9.57
C SER A 87 11.32 3.53 9.04
#